data_AF-A0A377I847-F1
#
_entry.id   AF-A0A377I847-F1
#
_cell.length_a   1.000
_cell.length_b   1.000
_cell.length_c   1.000
_cell.angle_alpha   90.00
_cell.angle_beta   90.00
_cell.angle_gamma   90.00
#
_symmetry.space_group_name_H-M   'P 1'
#
loop_
_entity.id
_entity.type
_entity.pdbx_description
1 polymer ?
#
loop_
_entity_poly.entity_id
_entity_poly.type
_entity_poly.pdbx_seq_one_letter_code
_entity_poly.pdbx_strand_id
1 'polypeptide(L)' 'MQASLQDILDVVKAKNLTYHQKLMSLGNIAERLFNPIDLLGYTEEEWEYLQNQMICDLCEGYAIYRPRYKCIY' A
#
# COMPACT_ATOMS: atom_id res chain seq x y z
N MET A 1 5.03 -1.28 -4.12
CA MET A 1 4.59 -0.63 -5.37
C MET A 1 3.75 0.59 -5.02
N GLN A 2 4.23 1.77 -5.40
CA GLN A 2 3.54 3.04 -5.17
C GLN A 2 2.32 3.13 -6.09
N ALA A 3 1.18 3.56 -5.55
CA ALA A 3 -0.06 3.67 -6.31
C ALA A 3 -0.11 4.97 -7.11
N SER A 4 -0.84 4.93 -8.22
CA SER A 4 -1.04 6.02 -9.15
C SER A 4 -2.50 6.50 -9.17
N LEU A 5 -2.72 7.69 -9.73
CA LEU A 5 -4.07 8.24 -9.92
C LEU A 5 -4.95 7.36 -10.82
N GLN A 6 -4.34 6.56 -11.69
CA GLN A 6 -5.05 5.64 -12.56
C GLN A 6 -5.70 4.49 -11.76
N ASP A 7 -5.03 4.00 -10.72
CA ASP A 7 -5.55 2.93 -9.86
C ASP A 7 -6.85 3.33 -9.15
N ILE A 8 -6.96 4.61 -8.76
CA ILE A 8 -8.19 5.17 -8.20
C ILE A 8 -9.33 5.11 -9.23
N LEU A 9 -9.06 5.55 -10.46
CA LEU A 9 -10.07 5.57 -11.53
C LEU A 9 -10.54 4.16 -11.86
N ASP A 10 -9.63 3.18 -11.85
CA ASP A 10 -9.94 1.79 -12.17
C ASP A 10 -10.86 1.17 -11.10
N VAL A 11 -10.58 1.41 -9.81
CA VAL A 11 -11.46 0.93 -8.71
C VAL A 11 -12.82 1.61 -8.73
N VAL A 12 -12.87 2.92 -9.01
CA VAL A 12 -14.15 3.65 -9.09
C VAL A 12 -15.01 3.13 -10.25
N LYS A 13 -14.40 2.94 -11.43
CA LYS A 13 -15.09 2.47 -12.65
C LYS A 13 -15.38 0.97 -12.66
N ALA A 14 -14.75 0.18 -11.80
CA ALA A 14 -14.97 -1.26 -11.70
C ALA A 14 -16.45 -1.59 -11.44
N LYS A 15 -17.09 -2.31 -12.37
CA LYS A 15 -18.50 -2.73 -12.23
C LYS A 15 -18.67 -4.04 -11.46
N ASN A 16 -17.58 -4.79 -11.28
CA ASN A 16 -17.53 -6.09 -10.61
C ASN A 16 -17.28 -6.01 -9.10
N LEU A 17 -16.96 -4.83 -8.56
CA LEU A 17 -16.68 -4.63 -7.13
C LEU A 17 -17.92 -4.10 -6.41
N THR A 18 -18.21 -4.68 -5.24
CA THR A 18 -19.21 -4.14 -4.32
C THR A 18 -18.75 -2.81 -3.73
N TYR A 19 -19.70 -2.03 -3.19
CA TYR A 19 -19.38 -0.77 -2.53
C TYR A 19 -18.31 -0.93 -1.44
N HIS A 20 -18.43 -1.95 -0.58
CA HIS A 20 -17.47 -2.21 0.48
C HIS A 20 -16.08 -2.58 -0.06
N GLN A 21 -16.02 -3.38 -1.12
CA GLN A 21 -14.74 -3.70 -1.76
C GLN A 21 -14.09 -2.46 -2.36
N LYS A 22 -14.86 -1.59 -3.02
CA LYS A 22 -14.35 -0.30 -3.52
C LYS A 22 -13.84 0.58 -2.41
N LEU A 23 -14.57 0.69 -1.30
CA LEU A 23 -14.18 1.50 -0.14
C LEU A 23 -12.84 1.03 0.43
N MET A 24 -12.68 -0.27 0.67
CA MET A 24 -11.45 -0.84 1.21
C MET A 24 -10.28 -0.69 0.23
N SER A 25 -10.49 -0.97 -1.06
CA SER A 25 -9.46 -0.79 -2.08
C SER A 25 -9.02 0.66 -2.22
N LEU A 26 -9.95 1.63 -2.14
CA LEU A 26 -9.62 3.05 -2.17
C LEU A 26 -8.81 3.49 -0.95
N GLY A 27 -9.13 2.97 0.24
CA GLY A 27 -8.32 3.21 1.45
C GLY A 27 -6.87 2.75 1.26
N ASN A 28 -6.70 1.52 0.77
CA ASN A 28 -5.37 0.97 0.49
C ASN A 28 -4.60 1.76 -0.57
N ILE A 29 -5.27 2.22 -1.64
CA ILE A 29 -4.65 3.03 -2.69
C ILE A 29 -4.22 4.39 -2.14
N ALA A 30 -5.05 5.02 -1.29
CA ALA A 30 -4.74 6.31 -0.69
C ALA A 30 -3.48 6.25 0.19
N GLU A 31 -3.32 5.18 0.98
CA GLU A 31 -2.10 4.97 1.77
C GLU A 31 -0.85 4.74 0.92
N ARG A 32 -1.01 4.13 -0.26
CA ARG A 32 0.10 3.81 -1.19
C ARG A 32 0.43 4.94 -2.15
N LEU A 33 -0.35 6.02 -2.16
CA LEU A 33 -0.17 7.15 -3.07
C LEU A 33 1.06 7.99 -2.68
N PHE A 34 1.27 8.13 -1.37
CA PHE A 34 2.36 8.93 -0.82
C PHE A 34 3.62 8.08 -0.64
N ASN A 35 4.77 8.75 -0.79
CA ASN A 35 6.05 8.15 -0.51
C ASN A 35 6.20 7.93 1.01
N PRO A 36 6.43 6.69 1.48
CA PRO A 36 6.60 6.41 2.90
C PRO A 36 7.84 7.06 3.52
N ILE A 37 8.88 7.36 2.74
CA ILE A 37 10.06 8.07 3.23
C ILE A 37 9.66 9.49 3.69
N ASP A 38 8.92 10.21 2.84
CA ASP A 38 8.57 11.61 3.06
C ASP A 38 7.50 11.78 4.15
N LEU A 39 6.51 10.88 4.20
CA LEU A 39 5.35 11.03 5.08
C LEU A 39 5.48 10.26 6.40
N LEU A 40 6.12 9.09 6.37
CA LEU A 40 6.12 8.13 7.49
C LEU A 40 7.50 7.95 8.12
N GLY A 41 8.54 8.62 7.60
CA GLY A 41 9.87 8.63 8.17
C GLY A 41 10.64 7.33 7.96
N TYR A 42 10.32 6.57 6.91
CA TYR A 42 11.09 5.39 6.54
C TYR A 42 12.50 5.80 6.13
N THR A 43 13.48 5.01 6.54
CA THR A 43 14.82 5.09 5.96
C THR A 43 14.83 4.52 4.54
N GLU A 44 15.79 4.93 3.72
CA GLU A 44 15.96 4.40 2.36
C GLU A 44 16.17 2.88 2.37
N GLU A 45 16.89 2.36 3.37
CA GLU A 45 17.14 0.93 3.57
C GLU A 45 15.84 0.16 3.87
N GLU A 46 14.99 0.68 4.75
CA GLU A 46 13.68 0.07 5.05
C GLU A 46 12.75 0.07 3.84
N TRP A 47 12.81 1.13 3.03
CA TRP A 47 12.06 1.18 1.78
C TRP A 47 12.56 0.15 0.76
N GLU A 48 13.88 0.00 0.64
CA GLU A 48 14.49 -1.01 -0.22
C GLU A 48 14.07 -2.43 0.20
N TYR A 49 14.00 -2.71 1.50
CA TYR A 49 13.51 -4.00 2.03
C TYR A 49 12.05 -4.29 1.66
N LEU A 50 11.21 -3.27 1.62
CA LEU A 50 9.83 -3.37 1.13
C LEU A 50 9.76 -3.58 -0.39
N GLN A 51 10.63 -2.93 -1.17
CA GLN A 51 10.68 -3.11 -2.63
C GLN A 51 11.21 -4.49 -3.02
N ASN A 52 12.21 -4.98 -2.31
CA ASN A 52 12.83 -6.29 -2.54
C ASN A 52 12.01 -7.45 -1.94
N GLN A 53 10.79 -7.20 -1.45
CA GLN A 53 9.88 -8.19 -0.85
C GLN A 53 10.45 -8.93 0.37
N MET A 54 11.50 -8.39 1.01
CA MET A 54 12.02 -8.93 2.28
C MET A 54 11.08 -8.62 3.46
N ILE A 55 10.26 -7.57 3.33
CA ILE A 55 9.18 -7.26 4.25
C ILE A 55 7.86 -7.36 3.48
N CYS A 56 6.97 -8.24 3.93
CA CYS A 56 5.62 -8.35 3.38
C CYS A 56 4.67 -7.40 4.14
N ASP A 57 3.99 -6.54 3.41
CA ASP A 57 3.03 -5.58 3.94
C ASP A 57 1.61 -6.16 4.09
N LEU A 58 1.41 -7.45 3.77
CA LEU A 58 0.13 -8.18 3.81
C LEU A 58 -1.04 -7.45 3.13
N CYS A 59 -0.76 -6.63 2.11
CA CYS A 59 -1.74 -5.76 1.48
C CYS A 59 -2.36 -4.71 2.43
N GLU A 60 -1.77 -4.45 3.60
CA GLU A 60 -2.26 -3.51 4.62
C GLU A 60 -1.76 -2.07 4.44
N GLY A 61 -0.89 -1.82 3.46
CA GLY A 61 -0.42 -0.46 3.13
C GLY A 61 0.87 -0.05 3.83
N TYR A 62 1.19 1.24 3.78
CA TYR A 62 2.48 1.78 4.24
C TYR A 62 2.46 2.38 5.64
N ALA A 63 1.29 2.68 6.19
CA ALA A 63 1.19 3.27 7.52
C ALA A 63 1.59 2.27 8.63
N ILE A 64 2.27 2.77 9.67
CA ILE A 64 2.82 1.99 10.80
C ILE A 64 1.78 1.87 11.92
N TYR A 65 0.53 1.56 11.57
CA TYR A 65 -0.53 1.32 12.56
C TYR A 65 -0.88 -0.16 12.72
N ARG A 66 -0.30 -1.02 11.86
CA ARG A 66 -0.56 -2.46 11.76
C ARG A 66 0.74 -3.26 11.90
N PRO A 67 0.73 -4.40 12.61
CA PRO A 67 1.90 -5.24 12.75
C PRO A 67 2.33 -5.80 11.39
N ARG A 68 3.61 -5.64 11.05
CA ARG A 68 4.23 -6.20 9.84
C ARG A 68 5.04 -7.43 10.21
N TYR A 69 5.02 -8.45 9.35
CA TYR A 69 5.83 -9.65 9.54
C TYR A 69 7.09 -9.57 8.68
N LYS A 70 8.24 -9.91 9.27
CA LYS A 70 9.50 -10.07 8.54
C LYS A 70 9.44 -11.38 7.75
N CYS A 71 9.51 -11.33 6.42
CA CYS A 71 9.67 -12.53 5.60
C CYS A 71 11.14 -12.95 5.67
N ILE A 72 11.46 -13.84 6.61
CA ILE A 72 12.77 -14.50 6.65
C ILE A 72 12.66 -15.71 5.72
N TYR A 73 13.28 -15.62 4.53
CA TYR A 73 13.55 -16.76 3.66
C TYR A 73 15.05 -16.96 3.53
#